data_AF-A0A4Q5N2I4-F1
#
_entry.id   AF-A0A4Q5N2I4-F1
#
_cell.length_a   1.000
_cell.length_b   1.000
_cell.length_c   1.000
_cell.angle_alpha   90.00
_cell.angle_beta   90.00
_cell.angle_gamma   90.00
#
_symmetry.space_group_name_H-M   'P 1'
#
loop_
_entity.id
_entity.type
_entity.pdbx_description
1 polymer ?
#
loop_
_entity_poly.entity_id
_entity_poly.type
_entity_poly.pdbx_seq_one_letter_code
_entity_poly.pdbx_strand_id
1 'polypeptide(L)'
;MSFVTWEKRWAWPDPNVTAVVQPNHAGLWWGTSFSVSGRWRRAGGTTVTWMPPTPPSSLPRRAVPALPRRAVPALPLWAVPAALLAPIGMIGGWTVAAAVQGEGFDPVRDTISALATQAAVAPAIMTAGLALTAVGHVASAVALRPAARPGRLLLAVGGVATALVAALPVDAHPRAHGISAAVAFGALSVWPAAAGRRGANGPLSPVAGAVVTGGLLVLLGWFVVELQSVGSAGAATGLAERAVAGAQSLVPLALVVALRLRSGRS
;
A
#
# COMPACT_ATOMS: atom_id res chain seq x y z
N MET A 1 29.81 -16.49 36.13
CA MET A 1 29.08 -17.23 35.09
C MET A 1 27.71 -17.57 35.64
N SER A 2 26.68 -16.80 35.24
CA SER A 2 25.29 -17.06 35.61
C SER A 2 24.41 -16.56 34.46
N PHE A 3 23.83 -17.50 33.72
CA PHE A 3 22.83 -17.22 32.69
C PHE A 3 21.51 -16.88 33.39
N VAL A 4 20.97 -15.69 33.12
CA VAL A 4 19.60 -15.32 33.53
C VAL A 4 18.69 -15.58 32.33
N THR A 5 17.92 -16.65 32.42
CA THR A 5 16.88 -17.01 31.45
C THR A 5 15.69 -16.05 31.61
N TRP A 6 15.38 -15.30 30.56
CA TRP A 6 14.20 -14.43 30.48
C TRP A 6 13.00 -15.23 29.99
N GLU A 7 12.38 -15.99 30.89
CA GLU A 7 11.10 -16.63 30.66
C GLU A 7 9.97 -15.84 31.36
N LYS A 8 8.90 -15.57 30.60
CA LYS A 8 7.55 -15.12 31.01
C LYS A 8 7.36 -13.64 31.40
N ARG A 9 6.66 -12.91 30.50
CA ARG A 9 5.49 -12.07 30.85
C ARG A 9 4.72 -11.60 29.60
N TRP A 10 3.84 -12.47 29.09
CA TRP A 10 2.62 -12.08 28.39
C TRP A 10 1.56 -13.16 28.66
N ALA A 11 0.67 -12.90 29.62
CA ALA A 11 -0.52 -13.70 29.83
C ALA A 11 -1.75 -12.78 29.69
N TRP A 12 -2.58 -13.09 28.70
CA TRP A 12 -3.93 -12.54 28.49
C TRP A 12 -4.92 -13.74 28.50
N PRO A 13 -6.23 -13.51 28.76
CA PRO A 13 -7.09 -14.49 29.44
C PRO A 13 -7.50 -15.70 28.58
N ASP A 14 -7.86 -16.76 29.31
CA ASP A 14 -8.27 -18.11 28.88
C ASP A 14 -9.28 -18.12 27.70
N PRO A 15 -9.07 -18.92 26.64
CA PRO A 15 -9.98 -18.98 25.49
C PRO A 15 -11.23 -19.88 25.69
N ASN A 16 -11.48 -20.41 26.89
CA ASN A 16 -12.59 -21.34 27.13
C ASN A 16 -13.94 -20.67 27.45
N VAL A 17 -14.34 -19.68 26.66
CA VAL A 17 -15.74 -19.25 26.60
C VAL A 17 -16.14 -19.02 25.15
N THR A 18 -16.67 -20.06 24.51
CA THR A 18 -17.59 -19.88 23.38
C THR A 18 -18.77 -20.84 23.46
N ALA A 19 -19.92 -20.20 23.34
CA ALA A 19 -21.26 -20.74 23.27
C ALA A 19 -21.41 -21.90 22.29
N VAL A 20 -22.24 -22.85 22.70
CA VAL A 20 -22.82 -23.91 21.88
C VAL A 20 -23.63 -23.28 20.75
N VAL A 21 -23.26 -23.58 19.50
CA VAL A 21 -24.10 -23.36 18.32
C VAL A 21 -24.25 -24.71 17.61
N GLN A 22 -25.48 -25.19 17.53
CA GLN A 22 -25.85 -26.44 16.86
C GLN A 22 -25.82 -26.32 15.33
N PRO A 23 -25.54 -27.41 14.60
CA PRO A 23 -25.64 -27.45 13.14
C PRO A 23 -27.02 -27.94 12.68
N ASN A 24 -27.62 -27.25 11.71
CA ASN A 24 -28.79 -27.74 10.97
C ASN A 24 -28.41 -28.07 9.51
N HIS A 25 -28.82 -29.25 9.08
CA HIS A 25 -28.59 -29.88 7.79
C HIS A 25 -29.47 -29.33 6.64
N ALA A 26 -29.18 -29.84 5.42
CA ALA A 26 -29.92 -29.80 4.14
C ALA A 26 -29.46 -28.67 3.18
N GLY A 27 -29.19 -28.87 1.90
CA GLY A 27 -29.31 -30.02 0.98
C GLY A 27 -29.38 -29.48 -0.47
N LEU A 28 -28.97 -30.33 -1.43
CA LEU A 28 -29.40 -30.36 -2.84
C LEU A 28 -28.88 -29.30 -3.86
N TRP A 29 -28.03 -29.80 -4.77
CA TRP A 29 -28.09 -29.77 -6.25
C TRP A 29 -29.01 -28.73 -6.94
N TRP A 30 -28.53 -28.07 -8.00
CA TRP A 30 -28.86 -28.31 -9.42
C TRP A 30 -28.07 -27.34 -10.32
N GLY A 31 -27.50 -27.87 -11.41
CA GLY A 31 -27.07 -27.08 -12.57
C GLY A 31 -28.19 -27.02 -13.61
N THR A 32 -28.19 -25.98 -14.44
CA THR A 32 -28.97 -25.96 -15.70
C THR A 32 -28.26 -25.11 -16.76
N SER A 33 -27.77 -25.79 -17.79
CA SER A 33 -27.42 -25.21 -19.08
C SER A 33 -28.71 -24.95 -19.88
N PHE A 34 -28.86 -23.78 -20.49
CA PHE A 34 -29.95 -23.49 -21.41
C PHE A 34 -29.48 -23.64 -22.85
N SER A 35 -30.08 -24.59 -23.57
CA SER A 35 -30.03 -24.72 -25.03
C SER A 35 -31.41 -24.39 -25.57
N VAL A 36 -31.50 -23.42 -26.47
CA VAL A 36 -32.75 -23.07 -27.15
C VAL A 36 -32.60 -23.47 -28.62
N SER A 37 -33.31 -24.52 -29.01
CA SER A 37 -33.53 -24.90 -30.40
C SER A 37 -34.99 -24.61 -30.77
N GLY A 38 -35.20 -23.63 -31.65
CA GLY A 38 -36.52 -23.22 -32.13
C GLY A 38 -36.63 -23.44 -33.63
N ARG A 39 -37.45 -24.41 -34.02
CA ARG A 39 -37.70 -24.86 -35.39
C ARG A 39 -38.78 -23.98 -36.04
N TRP A 40 -38.52 -23.51 -37.26
CA TRP A 40 -39.42 -22.66 -38.06
C TRP A 40 -40.70 -23.38 -38.46
N ARG A 41 -41.86 -22.75 -38.23
CA ARG A 41 -43.13 -23.07 -38.92
C ARG A 41 -43.49 -21.91 -39.84
N ARG A 42 -43.63 -22.19 -41.14
CA ARG A 42 -44.30 -21.29 -42.11
C ARG A 42 -45.80 -21.35 -41.87
N ALA A 43 -46.43 -20.19 -41.74
CA ALA A 43 -47.86 -20.04 -41.86
C ALA A 43 -48.15 -18.83 -42.77
N GLY A 44 -49.02 -19.07 -43.76
CA GLY A 44 -50.02 -18.13 -44.27
C GLY A 44 -49.55 -16.79 -44.85
N GLY A 45 -49.62 -16.66 -46.17
CA GLY A 45 -49.53 -15.38 -46.84
C GLY A 45 -50.69 -14.45 -46.47
N THR A 46 -50.33 -13.27 -45.98
CA THR A 46 -51.11 -12.04 -46.10
C THR A 46 -50.10 -10.94 -46.38
N THR A 47 -50.15 -10.35 -47.57
CA THR A 47 -49.31 -9.23 -47.95
C THR A 47 -49.81 -8.00 -47.18
N VAL A 48 -49.30 -7.79 -45.97
CA VAL A 48 -49.48 -6.55 -45.23
C VAL A 48 -48.47 -5.56 -45.79
N THR A 49 -48.93 -4.57 -46.54
CA THR A 49 -48.10 -3.44 -46.96
C THR A 49 -47.65 -2.68 -45.71
N TRP A 50 -46.42 -2.90 -45.28
CA TRP A 50 -45.78 -2.18 -44.19
C TRP A 50 -45.59 -0.71 -44.61
N MET A 51 -46.36 0.20 -44.01
CA MET A 51 -46.01 1.63 -44.01
C MET A 51 -44.98 1.84 -42.89
N PRO A 52 -43.77 2.34 -43.17
CA PRO A 52 -42.82 2.63 -42.11
C PRO A 52 -43.42 3.72 -41.21
N PRO A 53 -43.33 3.61 -39.87
CA PRO A 53 -43.68 4.71 -39.00
C PRO A 53 -42.84 5.93 -39.37
N THR A 54 -43.48 7.07 -39.51
CA THR A 54 -42.78 8.35 -39.66
C THR A 54 -41.79 8.48 -38.50
N PRO A 55 -40.51 8.79 -38.77
CA PRO A 55 -39.57 9.02 -37.68
C PRO A 55 -40.14 10.14 -36.80
N PRO A 56 -40.16 9.99 -35.47
CA PRO A 56 -40.56 11.08 -34.60
C PRO A 56 -39.69 12.28 -34.95
N SER A 57 -40.33 13.45 -35.08
CA SER A 57 -39.65 14.72 -35.31
C SER A 57 -38.46 14.80 -34.36
N SER A 58 -37.27 14.91 -34.93
CA SER A 58 -36.02 15.03 -34.19
C SER A 58 -36.06 16.35 -33.43
N LEU A 59 -36.61 16.34 -32.21
CA LEU A 59 -36.47 17.44 -31.29
C LEU A 59 -34.97 17.78 -31.23
N PRO A 60 -34.55 19.03 -31.50
CA PRO A 60 -33.16 19.39 -31.46
C PRO A 60 -32.63 18.99 -30.08
N ARG A 61 -31.73 18.01 -30.08
CA ARG A 61 -31.13 17.47 -28.86
C ARG A 61 -30.38 18.64 -28.23
N ARG A 62 -31.01 19.32 -27.27
CA ARG A 62 -30.45 20.52 -26.62
C ARG A 62 -29.07 20.12 -26.13
N ALA A 63 -28.04 20.69 -26.76
CA ALA A 63 -26.65 20.37 -26.44
C ALA A 63 -26.46 20.72 -24.98
N VAL A 64 -26.44 19.70 -24.11
CA VAL A 64 -26.08 19.89 -22.71
C VAL A 64 -24.65 20.39 -22.74
N PRO A 65 -24.36 21.61 -22.26
CA PRO A 65 -22.99 22.11 -22.22
C PRO A 65 -22.16 21.09 -21.47
N ALA A 66 -21.12 20.56 -22.11
CA ALA A 66 -20.20 19.67 -21.44
C ALA A 66 -19.67 20.41 -20.20
N LEU A 67 -20.04 19.94 -19.01
CA LEU A 67 -19.54 20.52 -17.77
C LEU A 67 -18.01 20.55 -17.87
N PRO A 68 -17.36 21.67 -17.53
CA PRO A 68 -15.92 21.80 -17.66
C PRO A 68 -15.25 20.63 -16.94
N ARG A 69 -14.53 19.79 -17.70
CA ARG A 69 -13.71 18.72 -17.12
C ARG A 69 -12.78 19.39 -16.13
N ARG A 70 -13.01 19.16 -14.84
CA ARG A 70 -12.18 19.72 -13.76
C ARG A 70 -10.73 19.36 -14.07
N ALA A 71 -9.92 20.38 -14.39
CA ALA A 71 -8.53 20.16 -14.76
C ALA A 71 -7.85 19.35 -13.65
N VAL A 72 -7.26 18.21 -14.01
CA VAL A 72 -6.50 17.42 -13.04
C VAL A 72 -5.29 18.25 -12.64
N PRO A 73 -5.06 18.52 -11.35
CA PRO A 73 -3.91 19.31 -10.92
C PRO A 73 -2.62 18.70 -11.47
N ALA A 74 -1.78 19.48 -12.15
CA ALA A 74 -0.51 19.00 -12.67
C ALA A 74 0.48 18.68 -11.53
N LEU A 75 1.43 17.77 -11.79
CA LEU A 75 2.53 17.51 -10.87
C LEU A 75 3.54 18.67 -10.89
N PRO A 76 3.96 19.19 -9.73
CA PRO A 76 4.99 20.23 -9.67
C PRO A 76 6.36 19.65 -10.02
N LEU A 77 7.26 20.46 -10.61
CA LEU A 77 8.61 20.02 -11.06
C LEU A 77 9.43 19.37 -9.94
N TRP A 78 9.26 19.85 -8.71
CA TRP A 78 9.92 19.31 -7.53
C TRP A 78 9.38 17.95 -7.06
N ALA A 79 8.32 17.40 -7.67
CA ALA A 79 7.74 16.12 -7.24
C ALA A 79 8.71 14.94 -7.34
N VAL A 80 9.51 14.87 -8.41
CA VAL A 80 10.50 13.79 -8.60
C VAL A 80 11.62 13.88 -7.57
N PRO A 81 12.33 15.02 -7.40
CA PRO A 81 13.38 15.11 -6.39
C PRO A 81 12.84 14.90 -4.98
N ALA A 82 11.62 15.39 -4.66
CA ALA A 82 11.00 15.11 -3.36
C ALA A 82 10.75 13.61 -3.13
N ALA A 83 10.25 12.90 -4.14
CA ALA A 83 10.00 11.47 -4.03
C ALA A 83 11.29 10.62 -4.00
N LEU A 84 12.40 11.12 -4.57
CA LEU A 84 13.71 10.48 -4.49
C LEU A 84 14.32 10.49 -3.08
N LEU A 85 13.97 11.47 -2.24
CA LEU A 85 14.48 11.54 -0.86
C LEU A 85 14.12 10.29 -0.05
N ALA A 86 12.94 9.71 -0.28
CA ALA A 86 12.48 8.52 0.43
C ALA A 86 13.41 7.29 0.25
N PRO A 87 13.67 6.80 -0.97
CA PRO A 87 14.59 5.69 -1.19
C PRO A 87 16.05 6.06 -0.95
N ILE A 88 16.48 7.30 -1.21
CA ILE A 88 17.85 7.73 -0.88
C ILE A 88 18.09 7.64 0.63
N GLY A 89 17.17 8.19 1.43
CA GLY A 89 17.27 8.12 2.89
C GLY A 89 17.17 6.70 3.42
N MET A 90 16.25 5.90 2.90
CA MET A 90 15.94 4.59 3.44
C MET A 90 16.99 3.57 3.00
N ILE A 91 17.14 3.38 1.68
CA ILE A 91 18.05 2.40 1.10
C ILE A 91 19.50 2.85 1.27
N GLY A 92 19.78 4.13 0.96
CA GLY A 92 21.12 4.68 1.14
C GLY A 92 21.54 4.71 2.61
N GLY A 93 20.64 5.11 3.50
CA GLY A 93 20.89 5.18 4.94
C GLY A 93 21.29 3.83 5.53
N TRP A 94 20.49 2.78 5.33
CA TRP A 94 20.86 1.47 5.87
C TRP A 94 22.11 0.90 5.20
N THR A 95 22.34 1.20 3.91
CA THR A 95 23.49 0.64 3.17
C THR A 95 24.79 1.21 3.71
N VAL A 96 24.83 2.53 3.90
CA VAL A 96 26.01 3.20 4.49
C VAL A 96 26.17 2.81 5.97
N ALA A 97 25.08 2.80 6.76
CA ALA A 97 25.15 2.44 8.16
C ALA A 97 25.63 0.99 8.37
N ALA A 98 25.13 0.04 7.59
CA ALA A 98 25.60 -1.35 7.64
C ALA A 98 27.06 -1.50 7.21
N ALA A 99 27.50 -0.79 6.18
CA ALA A 99 28.90 -0.81 5.74
C ALA A 99 29.86 -0.28 6.82
N VAL A 100 29.43 0.73 7.59
CA VAL A 100 30.21 1.28 8.72
C VAL A 100 30.20 0.37 9.94
N GLN A 101 29.14 -0.41 10.15
CA GLN A 101 29.00 -1.30 11.31
C GLN A 101 30.02 -2.45 11.31
N GLY A 102 30.42 -2.95 10.12
CA GLY A 102 31.46 -3.98 9.96
C GLY A 102 30.96 -5.42 10.11
N GLU A 103 31.90 -6.36 10.32
CA GLU A 103 31.69 -7.81 10.19
C GLU A 103 30.72 -8.44 11.23
N GLY A 104 30.31 -7.69 12.25
CA GLY A 104 29.35 -8.14 13.26
C GLY A 104 27.87 -7.95 12.89
N PHE A 105 27.58 -7.31 11.75
CA PHE A 105 26.22 -7.02 11.30
C PHE A 105 25.74 -8.01 10.24
N ASP A 106 24.64 -8.70 10.50
CA ASP A 106 23.99 -9.60 9.55
C ASP A 106 22.75 -8.92 8.95
N PRO A 107 22.77 -8.45 7.68
CA PRO A 107 21.63 -7.74 7.08
C PRO A 107 20.38 -8.62 6.90
N VAL A 108 20.50 -9.94 7.03
CA VAL A 108 19.37 -10.86 6.97
C VAL A 108 18.68 -10.95 8.33
N ARG A 109 19.45 -10.98 9.42
CA ARG A 109 18.93 -11.12 10.79
C ARG A 109 18.65 -9.78 11.46
N ASP A 110 19.57 -8.83 11.35
CA ASP A 110 19.56 -7.57 12.08
C ASP A 110 18.70 -6.51 11.40
N THR A 111 17.88 -5.84 12.20
CA THR A 111 16.93 -4.83 11.73
C THR A 111 17.62 -3.55 11.26
N ILE A 112 16.93 -2.80 10.40
CA ILE A 112 17.26 -1.40 10.10
C ILE A 112 17.28 -0.60 11.40
N SER A 113 16.32 -0.83 12.29
CA SER A 113 16.21 -0.12 13.56
C SER A 113 17.40 -0.38 14.50
N ALA A 114 18.05 -1.54 14.41
CA ALA A 114 19.30 -1.83 15.13
C ALA A 114 20.45 -0.89 14.74
N LEU A 115 20.50 -0.46 13.46
CA LEU A 115 21.51 0.49 12.96
C LEU A 115 21.34 1.91 13.51
N ALA A 116 20.24 2.21 14.20
CA ALA A 116 19.99 3.51 14.84
C ALA A 116 20.10 3.47 16.38
N THR A 117 20.49 2.33 16.96
CA THR A 117 20.66 2.17 18.41
C THR A 117 21.92 2.86 18.93
N GLN A 118 21.97 3.21 20.21
CA GLN A 118 23.16 3.80 20.83
C GLN A 118 24.39 2.87 20.78
N ALA A 119 24.16 1.56 20.66
CA ALA A 119 25.20 0.55 20.51
C ALA A 119 25.76 0.44 19.08
N ALA A 120 25.13 1.07 18.09
CA ALA A 120 25.66 1.11 16.73
C ALA A 120 26.95 1.96 16.65
N VAL A 121 27.82 1.65 15.69
CA VAL A 121 29.08 2.38 15.46
C VAL A 121 28.81 3.83 15.05
N ALA A 122 27.79 4.05 14.22
CA ALA A 122 27.43 5.38 13.71
C ALA A 122 25.90 5.55 13.58
N PRO A 123 25.15 5.59 14.71
CA PRO A 123 23.68 5.62 14.70
C PRO A 123 23.09 6.85 14.02
N ALA A 124 23.86 7.94 13.98
CA ALA A 124 23.48 9.16 13.29
C ALA A 124 23.23 8.94 11.79
N ILE A 125 23.93 7.98 11.14
CA ILE A 125 23.77 7.70 9.70
C ILE A 125 22.37 7.16 9.43
N MET A 126 21.95 6.12 10.16
CA MET A 126 20.62 5.54 9.98
C MET A 126 19.52 6.52 10.42
N THR A 127 19.74 7.24 11.52
CA THR A 127 18.80 8.26 12.01
C THR A 127 18.58 9.37 10.97
N ALA A 128 19.65 9.87 10.36
CA ALA A 128 19.56 10.84 9.27
C ALA A 128 18.88 10.26 8.03
N GLY A 129 19.13 8.98 7.71
CA GLY A 129 18.43 8.25 6.65
C GLY A 129 16.91 8.21 6.87
N LEU A 130 16.47 7.82 8.07
CA LEU A 130 15.05 7.81 8.46
C LEU A 130 14.44 9.22 8.40
N ALA A 131 15.14 10.24 8.89
CA ALA A 131 14.68 11.63 8.82
C ALA A 131 14.52 12.10 7.37
N LEU A 132 15.47 11.78 6.49
CA LEU A 132 15.38 12.10 5.07
C LEU A 132 14.21 11.37 4.40
N THR A 133 13.97 10.12 4.78
CA THR A 133 12.82 9.34 4.29
C THR A 133 11.50 9.95 4.72
N ALA A 134 11.38 10.37 5.98
CA ALA A 134 10.22 11.06 6.50
C ALA A 134 9.92 12.33 5.70
N VAL A 135 10.94 13.16 5.45
CA VAL A 135 10.82 14.36 4.60
C VAL A 135 10.34 13.99 3.20
N GLY A 136 10.93 12.95 2.58
CA GLY A 136 10.53 12.47 1.27
C GLY A 136 9.06 12.06 1.17
N HIS A 137 8.54 11.34 2.17
CA HIS A 137 7.14 10.95 2.23
C HIS A 137 6.20 12.15 2.42
N VAL A 138 6.50 13.06 3.34
CA VAL A 138 5.68 14.26 3.57
C VAL A 138 5.70 15.18 2.35
N ALA A 139 6.86 15.42 1.75
CA ALA A 139 6.98 16.22 0.54
C ALA A 139 6.23 15.57 -0.64
N SER A 140 6.33 14.24 -0.80
CA SER A 140 5.56 13.50 -1.81
C SER A 140 4.05 13.62 -1.60
N ALA A 141 3.57 13.57 -0.36
CA ALA A 141 2.17 13.80 -0.04
C ALA A 141 1.70 15.19 -0.48
N VAL A 142 2.53 16.23 -0.33
CA VAL A 142 2.24 17.59 -0.82
C VAL A 142 2.27 17.65 -2.35
N ALA A 143 3.23 16.97 -2.99
CA ALA A 143 3.45 16.99 -4.44
C ALA A 143 2.34 16.26 -5.22
N LEU A 144 1.84 15.14 -4.70
CA LEU A 144 0.88 14.23 -5.34
C LEU A 144 -0.56 14.79 -5.36
N ARG A 145 -0.74 16.06 -5.74
CA ARG A 145 -2.05 16.70 -5.94
C ARG A 145 -3.03 15.94 -6.86
N PRO A 146 -2.59 15.19 -7.90
CA PRO A 146 -3.49 14.35 -8.69
C PRO A 146 -4.16 13.22 -7.90
N ALA A 147 -3.53 12.73 -6.83
CA ALA A 147 -4.03 11.63 -6.02
C ALA A 147 -5.17 12.08 -5.09
N ALA A 148 -6.01 11.13 -4.68
CA ALA A 148 -7.09 11.41 -3.73
C ALA A 148 -6.53 11.87 -2.37
N ARG A 149 -7.28 12.77 -1.70
CA ARG A 149 -6.89 13.35 -0.40
C ARG A 149 -6.59 12.28 0.67
N PRO A 150 -7.40 11.21 0.84
CA PRO A 150 -7.12 10.19 1.85
C PRO A 150 -5.75 9.53 1.70
N GLY A 151 -5.37 9.11 0.48
CA GLY A 151 -4.05 8.55 0.23
C GLY A 151 -2.90 9.52 0.51
N ARG A 152 -3.07 10.80 0.20
CA ARG A 152 -2.08 11.83 0.54
C ARG A 152 -1.93 12.00 2.06
N LEU A 153 -3.04 11.98 2.80
CA LEU A 153 -3.02 12.08 4.27
C LEU A 153 -2.32 10.85 4.88
N LEU A 154 -2.64 9.63 4.41
CA LEU A 154 -1.96 8.42 4.88
C LEU A 154 -0.46 8.45 4.58
N LEU A 155 -0.06 8.93 3.40
CA LEU A 155 1.36 9.09 3.06
C LEU A 155 2.06 10.10 3.99
N ALA A 156 1.41 11.21 4.32
CA ALA A 156 1.93 12.20 5.27
C ALA A 156 2.02 11.64 6.69
N VAL A 157 1.00 10.91 7.15
CA VAL A 157 1.00 10.21 8.44
C VAL A 157 2.15 9.21 8.50
N GLY A 158 2.34 8.42 7.44
CA GLY A 158 3.47 7.51 7.30
C GLY A 158 4.80 8.22 7.47
N GLY A 159 5.01 9.33 6.75
CA GLY A 159 6.22 10.14 6.87
C GLY A 159 6.44 10.73 8.28
N VAL A 160 5.41 11.29 8.91
CA VAL A 160 5.51 11.80 10.29
C VAL A 160 5.84 10.67 11.28
N ALA A 161 5.20 9.52 11.14
CA ALA A 161 5.49 8.36 11.97
C ALA A 161 6.92 7.85 11.77
N THR A 162 7.46 7.87 10.54
CA THR A 162 8.88 7.59 10.28
C THR A 162 9.81 8.60 10.96
N ALA A 163 9.46 9.89 11.02
CA ALA A 163 10.23 10.88 11.78
C ALA A 163 10.24 10.57 13.28
N LEU A 164 9.11 10.08 13.82
CA LEU A 164 9.04 9.62 15.22
C LEU A 164 9.92 8.39 15.45
N VAL A 165 9.97 7.43 14.53
CA VAL A 165 10.90 6.29 14.59
C VAL A 165 12.36 6.77 14.66
N ALA A 166 12.73 7.79 13.88
CA ALA A 166 14.06 8.39 13.93
C ALA A 166 14.34 9.08 15.27
N ALA A 167 13.35 9.76 15.84
CA ALA A 167 13.49 10.49 17.11
C ALA A 167 13.43 9.60 18.35
N LEU A 168 12.95 8.36 18.22
CA LEU A 168 12.71 7.43 19.32
C LEU A 168 13.55 6.16 19.10
N PRO A 169 14.84 6.14 19.47
CA PRO A 169 15.68 4.94 19.35
C PRO A 169 15.03 3.73 20.04
N VAL A 170 15.12 2.56 19.41
CA VAL A 170 14.42 1.34 19.86
C VAL A 170 14.91 0.83 21.22
N ASP A 171 16.19 1.06 21.53
CA ASP A 171 16.85 0.69 22.79
C ASP A 171 16.51 1.64 23.95
N ALA A 172 16.18 2.91 23.66
CA ALA A 172 15.76 3.89 24.67
C ALA A 172 14.24 3.97 24.86
N HIS A 173 13.47 3.82 23.78
CA HIS A 173 12.01 4.04 23.76
C HIS A 173 11.26 2.89 23.05
N PRO A 174 11.42 1.61 23.46
CA PRO A 174 10.98 0.45 22.69
C PRO A 174 9.48 0.44 22.36
N ARG A 175 8.63 0.81 23.33
CA ARG A 175 7.17 0.87 23.11
C ARG A 175 6.77 1.98 22.14
N ALA A 176 7.30 3.19 22.33
CA ALA A 176 6.96 4.34 21.50
C ALA A 176 7.53 4.19 20.08
N HIS A 177 8.73 3.62 19.96
CA HIS A 177 9.33 3.21 18.68
C HIS A 177 8.43 2.19 17.96
N GLY A 178 8.05 1.10 18.65
CA GLY A 178 7.21 0.05 18.06
C GLY A 178 5.84 0.56 17.58
N ILE A 179 5.17 1.42 18.36
CA ILE A 179 3.91 2.06 17.96
C ILE A 179 4.13 2.97 16.73
N SER A 180 5.18 3.79 16.74
CA SER A 180 5.49 4.69 15.63
C SER A 180 5.81 3.90 14.36
N ALA A 181 6.59 2.83 14.46
CA ALA A 181 6.90 1.93 13.36
C ALA A 181 5.64 1.25 12.82
N ALA A 182 4.76 0.74 13.69
CA ALA A 182 3.50 0.14 13.28
C ALA A 182 2.60 1.12 12.50
N VAL A 183 2.50 2.37 12.97
CA VAL A 183 1.76 3.43 12.27
C VAL A 183 2.42 3.75 10.91
N ALA A 184 3.75 3.88 10.87
CA ALA A 184 4.49 4.15 9.64
C ALA A 184 4.28 3.04 8.60
N PHE A 185 4.57 1.79 8.95
CA PHE A 185 4.41 0.65 8.07
C PHE A 185 2.95 0.46 7.63
N GLY A 186 1.99 0.56 8.56
CA GLY A 186 0.57 0.42 8.23
C GLY A 186 0.08 1.50 7.27
N ALA A 187 0.38 2.76 7.55
CA ALA A 187 -0.04 3.89 6.70
C ALA A 187 0.64 3.81 5.32
N LEU A 188 1.94 3.50 5.26
CA LEU A 188 2.69 3.39 4.02
C LEU A 188 2.30 2.16 3.17
N SER A 189 1.70 1.12 3.76
CA SER A 189 1.14 0.00 3.00
C SER A 189 -0.25 0.31 2.41
N VAL A 190 -1.07 1.08 3.11
CA VAL A 190 -2.50 1.29 2.74
C VAL A 190 -2.72 2.54 1.88
N TRP A 191 -1.82 3.53 1.94
CA TRP A 191 -2.00 4.78 1.18
C TRP A 191 -2.22 4.60 -0.35
N PRO A 192 -1.64 3.61 -1.07
CA PRO A 192 -1.82 3.47 -2.52
C PRO A 192 -3.28 3.19 -2.91
N ALA A 193 -3.96 2.28 -2.19
CA ALA A 193 -5.38 2.03 -2.38
C ALA A 193 -6.23 3.29 -2.13
N ALA A 194 -5.88 4.06 -1.11
CA ALA A 194 -6.57 5.31 -0.76
C ALA A 194 -6.21 6.50 -1.66
N ALA A 195 -5.16 6.40 -2.49
CA ALA A 195 -4.72 7.41 -3.42
C ALA A 195 -5.48 7.38 -4.75
N GLY A 196 -6.13 6.25 -5.06
CA GLY A 196 -6.90 6.06 -6.28
C GLY A 196 -8.12 6.98 -6.38
N ARG A 197 -8.56 7.28 -7.61
CA ARG A 197 -9.81 8.02 -7.86
C ARG A 197 -10.81 7.17 -8.63
N ARG A 198 -12.09 7.29 -8.29
CA ARG A 198 -13.17 6.67 -9.07
C ARG A 198 -13.13 7.16 -10.53
N GLY A 199 -13.22 6.22 -11.47
CA GLY A 199 -13.17 6.51 -12.91
C GLY A 199 -11.78 6.88 -13.46
N ALA A 200 -10.71 6.83 -12.66
CA ALA A 200 -9.35 7.01 -13.16
C ALA A 200 -8.80 5.72 -13.77
N ASN A 201 -8.07 5.86 -14.88
CA ASN A 201 -7.32 4.79 -15.53
C ASN A 201 -5.81 4.93 -15.29
N GLY A 202 -5.08 3.81 -15.35
CA GLY A 202 -3.63 3.75 -15.17
C GLY A 202 -3.21 3.80 -13.69
N PRO A 203 -2.12 4.52 -13.33
CA PRO A 203 -1.49 4.43 -12.00
C PRO A 203 -2.34 4.98 -10.84
N LEU A 204 -3.40 5.75 -11.11
CA LEU A 204 -4.36 6.22 -10.10
C LEU A 204 -5.69 5.48 -10.12
N SER A 205 -5.78 4.36 -10.87
CA SER A 205 -6.97 3.52 -10.86
C SER A 205 -7.10 2.79 -9.51
N PRO A 206 -8.34 2.50 -9.05
CA PRO A 206 -8.55 1.73 -7.83
C PRO A 206 -7.87 0.36 -7.85
N VAL A 207 -7.84 -0.30 -9.02
CA VAL A 207 -7.19 -1.61 -9.21
C VAL A 207 -5.69 -1.51 -9.01
N ALA A 208 -5.03 -0.53 -9.63
CA ALA A 208 -3.59 -0.33 -9.45
C ALA A 208 -3.24 -0.05 -7.98
N GLY A 209 -4.02 0.81 -7.31
CA GLY A 209 -3.85 1.09 -5.89
C GLY A 209 -4.01 -0.16 -5.01
N ALA A 210 -5.03 -0.98 -5.28
CA ALA A 210 -5.28 -2.23 -4.56
C ALA A 210 -4.17 -3.27 -4.75
N VAL A 211 -3.65 -3.42 -5.98
CA VAL A 211 -2.54 -4.35 -6.27
C VAL A 211 -1.27 -3.95 -5.51
N VAL A 212 -0.91 -2.66 -5.55
CA VAL A 212 0.28 -2.16 -4.83
C VAL A 212 0.09 -2.31 -3.32
N THR A 213 -1.07 -1.94 -2.78
CA THR A 213 -1.38 -2.15 -1.35
C THR A 213 -1.31 -3.62 -0.97
N GLY A 214 -1.86 -4.54 -1.78
CA GLY A 214 -1.78 -5.98 -1.53
C GLY A 214 -0.33 -6.48 -1.45
N GLY A 215 0.52 -6.09 -2.39
CA GLY A 215 1.95 -6.44 -2.37
C GLY A 215 2.67 -5.91 -1.12
N LEU A 216 2.42 -4.65 -0.74
CA LEU A 216 3.00 -4.06 0.47
C LEU A 216 2.50 -4.73 1.76
N LEU A 217 1.22 -5.12 1.81
CA LEU A 217 0.65 -5.84 2.95
C LEU A 217 1.21 -7.26 3.06
N VAL A 218 1.50 -7.93 1.94
CA VAL A 218 2.19 -9.24 1.96
C VAL A 218 3.59 -9.09 2.53
N LEU A 219 4.37 -8.10 2.08
CA LEU A 219 5.71 -7.84 2.62
C LEU A 219 5.66 -7.45 4.11
N LEU A 220 4.68 -6.62 4.50
CA LEU A 220 4.47 -6.25 5.89
C LEU A 220 4.08 -7.46 6.74
N GLY A 221 3.18 -8.31 6.24
CA GLY A 221 2.78 -9.54 6.91
C GLY A 221 3.97 -10.49 7.13
N TRP A 222 4.83 -10.64 6.12
CA TRP A 222 6.07 -11.40 6.25
C TRP A 222 6.98 -10.81 7.34
N PHE A 223 7.21 -9.49 7.32
CA PHE A 223 8.00 -8.83 8.36
C PHE A 223 7.41 -9.03 9.77
N VAL A 224 6.09 -8.93 9.93
CA VAL A 224 5.44 -9.17 11.23
C VAL A 224 5.61 -10.61 11.70
N VAL A 225 5.49 -11.60 10.81
CA VAL A 225 5.69 -13.02 11.15
C VAL A 225 7.14 -13.28 11.61
N GLU A 226 8.13 -12.73 10.91
CA GLU A 226 9.55 -12.81 11.32
C GLU A 226 9.77 -12.09 12.67
N LEU A 227 9.25 -10.87 12.82
CA LEU A 227 9.44 -10.05 14.02
C LEU A 227 8.84 -10.68 15.28
N GLN A 228 7.70 -11.35 15.15
CA GLN A 228 7.03 -12.05 16.25
C GLN A 228 7.60 -13.46 16.49
N SER A 229 8.59 -13.89 15.71
CA SER A 229 9.16 -15.23 15.76
C SER A 229 8.10 -16.36 15.74
N VAL A 230 7.04 -16.19 14.94
CA VAL A 230 5.94 -17.16 14.90
C VAL A 230 6.43 -18.46 14.24
N GLY A 231 6.52 -19.54 15.02
CA GLY A 231 7.01 -20.83 14.54
C GLY A 231 8.54 -20.89 14.44
N SER A 232 9.07 -21.31 13.29
CA SER A 232 10.51 -21.27 12.97
C SER A 232 10.96 -19.94 12.33
N ALA A 233 10.06 -18.95 12.26
CA ALA A 233 10.36 -17.61 11.75
C ALA A 233 11.16 -16.79 12.78
N GLY A 234 11.97 -15.83 12.31
CA GLY A 234 12.87 -14.98 13.11
C GLY A 234 14.28 -14.89 12.51
N ALA A 235 14.64 -15.83 11.64
CA ALA A 235 15.95 -15.91 10.99
C ALA A 235 16.16 -14.85 9.89
N ALA A 236 15.09 -14.23 9.38
CA ALA A 236 15.15 -13.28 8.28
C ALA A 236 14.47 -11.94 8.60
N THR A 237 14.37 -11.57 9.88
CA THR A 237 13.72 -10.33 10.33
C THR A 237 14.29 -9.09 9.66
N GLY A 238 15.61 -8.96 9.58
CA GLY A 238 16.29 -7.85 8.91
C GLY A 238 16.04 -7.80 7.40
N LEU A 239 15.97 -8.96 6.73
CA LEU A 239 15.65 -9.03 5.31
C LEU A 239 14.20 -8.61 5.03
N ALA A 240 13.26 -9.14 5.82
CA ALA A 240 11.84 -8.84 5.66
C ALA A 240 11.55 -7.35 5.91
N GLU A 241 12.16 -6.75 6.93
CA GLU A 241 12.05 -5.31 7.21
C GLU A 241 12.57 -4.47 6.03
N ARG A 242 13.74 -4.79 5.49
CA ARG A 242 14.30 -4.11 4.31
C ARG A 242 13.44 -4.25 3.08
N ALA A 243 12.87 -5.43 2.85
CA ALA A 243 11.98 -5.66 1.72
C ALA A 243 10.74 -4.76 1.80
N VAL A 244 10.05 -4.73 2.95
CA VAL A 244 8.87 -3.88 3.11
C VAL A 244 9.23 -2.39 3.12
N ALA A 245 10.23 -1.96 3.90
CA ALA A 245 10.62 -0.55 4.01
C ALA A 245 11.17 -0.01 2.68
N GLY A 246 11.99 -0.81 1.98
CA GLY A 246 12.49 -0.49 0.65
C GLY A 246 11.35 -0.32 -0.36
N ALA A 247 10.43 -1.28 -0.42
CA ALA A 247 9.26 -1.19 -1.30
C ALA A 247 8.40 0.05 -0.98
N GLN A 248 8.10 0.31 0.29
CA GLN A 248 7.32 1.48 0.72
C GLN A 248 7.99 2.80 0.35
N SER A 249 9.33 2.88 0.45
CA SER A 249 10.09 4.07 0.05
C SER A 249 10.02 4.35 -1.46
N LEU A 250 9.91 3.30 -2.29
CA LEU A 250 9.91 3.41 -3.76
C LEU A 250 8.53 3.74 -4.36
N VAL A 251 7.43 3.36 -3.69
CA VAL A 251 6.07 3.50 -4.26
C VAL A 251 5.70 4.96 -4.59
N PRO A 252 5.97 5.98 -3.74
CA PRO A 252 5.71 7.37 -4.09
C PRO A 252 6.46 7.81 -5.35
N LEU A 253 7.73 7.43 -5.47
CA LEU A 253 8.57 7.73 -6.64
C LEU A 253 8.02 7.08 -7.90
N ALA A 254 7.69 5.80 -7.84
CA ALA A 254 7.11 5.06 -8.97
C ALA A 254 5.81 5.72 -9.46
N LEU A 255 4.94 6.15 -8.53
CA LEU A 255 3.71 6.85 -8.87
C LEU A 255 3.98 8.21 -9.53
N VAL A 256 4.89 9.02 -8.98
CA VAL A 256 5.27 10.32 -9.55
C VAL A 256 5.83 10.15 -10.97
N VAL A 257 6.74 9.20 -11.18
CA VAL A 257 7.34 8.92 -12.49
C VAL A 257 6.28 8.44 -13.49
N ALA A 258 5.41 7.50 -13.10
CA ALA A 258 4.35 7.01 -13.96
C ALA A 258 3.39 8.14 -14.41
N LEU A 259 3.06 9.07 -13.51
CA LEU A 259 2.24 10.24 -13.82
C LEU A 259 2.96 11.26 -14.72
N ARG A 260 4.27 11.46 -14.52
CA ARG A 260 5.11 12.31 -15.37
C ARG A 260 5.17 11.79 -16.81
N LEU A 261 5.45 10.50 -16.98
CA LEU A 261 5.54 9.86 -18.28
C LEU A 261 4.22 9.91 -19.06
N ARG A 262 3.08 9.86 -18.35
CA ARG A 262 1.76 10.01 -18.99
C ARG A 262 1.44 11.44 -19.41
N SER A 263 1.89 12.43 -18.65
CA SER A 263 1.64 13.85 -18.94
C SER A 263 2.39 14.32 -20.19
N GLY A 264 3.55 13.73 -20.50
CA GLY A 264 4.31 14.04 -21.72
C GLY A 264 3.81 13.34 -22.99
N ARG A 265 2.80 12.45 -22.89
CA ARG A 265 2.22 11.71 -24.01
C ARG A 265 0.86 12.24 -24.46
N SER A 266 0.33 13.25 -23.76
CA SER A 266 -0.97 13.91 -24.06
C SER A 266 -0.71 15.27 -24.67
#